data_AF-A0A2Y9RW74-F1
#
_entry.id   AF-A0A2Y9RW74-F1
#
_cell.length_a   1.000
_cell.length_b   1.000
_cell.length_c   1.000
_cell.angle_alpha   90.00
_cell.angle_beta   90.00
_cell.angle_gamma   90.00
#
_symmetry.space_group_name_H-M   'P 1'
#
loop_
_entity.id
_entity.type
_entity.pdbx_description
1 polymer ?
#
loop_
_entity_poly.entity_id
_entity_poly.type
_entity_poly.pdbx_seq_one_letter_code
_entity_poly.pdbx_strand_id
1 'polypeptide(L)'
;MLDTNYTNNFSPGTCITLAFLMTLVAFAIMLGNAVVILAFVVDKKLRHRSNYFLLNLAISDFFVGVISIPLYIPYTLYNWDLGDKLCTFWLIIDYLLCTASVYNIVLISYDRYQLVLNAAYCWVTCPSSPFCCPFEDSRSHTTCFSQ
;
A
#
# COMPACT_ATOMS: atom_id res chain seq x y z
N MET A 1 8.71 30.24 3.47
CA MET A 1 9.89 30.68 4.23
C MET A 1 9.63 30.36 5.69
N LEU A 2 9.98 29.15 6.13
CA LEU A 2 9.98 28.75 7.54
C LEU A 2 11.41 28.31 7.86
N ASP A 3 12.11 29.19 8.58
CA ASP A 3 13.24 28.98 9.50
C ASP A 3 14.39 28.04 9.12
N THR A 4 15.24 28.48 8.18
CA THR A 4 16.64 28.01 8.04
C THR A 4 17.55 28.46 9.19
N ASN A 5 17.01 29.15 10.22
CA ASN A 5 17.75 29.67 11.38
C ASN A 5 17.63 28.81 12.65
N TYR A 6 16.70 27.84 12.70
CA TYR A 6 16.55 26.97 13.86
C TYR A 6 17.53 25.79 13.86
N THR A 7 17.99 25.36 12.69
CA THR A 7 18.90 24.23 12.51
C THR A 7 20.35 24.51 12.93
N ASN A 8 20.74 25.78 13.09
CA ASN A 8 22.14 26.16 13.34
C ASN A 8 22.49 26.29 14.84
N ASN A 9 21.56 26.00 15.75
CA ASN A 9 21.75 26.17 17.20
C ASN A 9 21.64 24.86 17.99
N PHE A 10 21.60 23.71 17.33
CA PHE A 10 21.60 22.43 18.03
C PHE A 10 23.03 22.07 18.46
N SER A 11 23.17 21.73 19.74
CA SER A 11 24.42 21.19 20.27
C SER A 11 24.84 19.97 19.43
N PRO A 12 26.13 19.83 19.09
CA PRO A 12 26.62 18.67 18.33
C PRO A 12 26.22 17.34 18.98
N GLY A 13 26.09 17.31 20.31
CA GLY A 13 25.58 16.14 21.04
C GLY A 13 24.14 15.78 20.67
N THR A 14 23.26 16.77 20.49
CA THR A 14 21.85 16.56 20.08
C THR A 14 21.74 16.03 18.66
N CYS A 15 22.59 16.51 17.75
CA CYS A 15 22.63 16.01 16.38
C CYS A 15 23.07 14.54 16.33
N ILE A 16 24.07 14.17 17.14
CA ILE A 16 24.57 12.78 17.22
C ILE A 16 23.50 11.86 17.84
N THR A 17 22.84 12.28 18.91
CA THR A 17 21.78 11.47 19.53
C THR A 17 20.57 11.31 18.61
N LEU A 18 20.17 12.35 17.88
CA LEU A 18 19.12 12.27 16.87
C LEU A 18 19.51 11.34 15.73
N ALA A 19 20.72 11.45 15.19
CA ALA A 19 21.20 10.56 14.13
C ALA A 19 21.18 9.09 14.59
N PHE A 20 21.71 8.82 15.79
CA PHE A 20 21.71 7.47 16.37
C PHE A 20 20.30 6.92 16.57
N LEU A 21 19.38 7.74 17.11
CA LEU A 21 17.99 7.34 17.33
C LEU A 21 17.28 7.04 16.00
N MET A 22 17.48 7.88 14.98
CA MET A 22 16.90 7.68 13.65
C MET A 22 17.43 6.41 12.99
N THR A 23 18.73 6.12 13.11
CA THR A 23 19.32 4.86 12.61
C THR A 23 18.76 3.64 13.35
N LEU A 24 18.60 3.71 14.67
CA LEU A 24 18.03 2.63 15.47
C LEU A 24 16.58 2.35 15.08
N VAL A 25 15.76 3.39 14.96
CA VAL A 25 14.37 3.29 14.53
C VAL A 25 14.28 2.71 13.11
N ALA A 26 15.12 3.19 12.18
CA ALA A 26 15.18 2.65 10.83
C ALA A 26 15.54 1.15 10.81
N PHE A 27 16.46 0.72 11.67
CA PHE A 27 16.83 -0.69 11.80
C PHE A 27 15.69 -1.56 12.35
N ALA A 28 14.97 -1.05 13.36
CA ALA A 28 13.79 -1.72 13.90
C ALA A 28 12.67 -1.85 12.85
N ILE A 29 12.44 -0.80 12.07
CA ILE A 29 11.48 -0.79 10.95
C ILE A 29 11.88 -1.82 9.90
N MET A 30 13.16 -1.87 9.50
CA MET A 30 13.66 -2.84 8.53
C MET A 30 13.47 -4.29 9.00
N LEU A 31 13.77 -4.60 10.27
CA LEU A 31 13.54 -5.93 10.84
C LEU A 31 12.04 -6.27 10.89
N GLY A 32 11.20 -5.33 11.30
CA GLY A 32 9.75 -5.52 11.31
C GLY A 32 9.20 -5.83 9.92
N ASN A 33 9.59 -5.04 8.92
CA ASN A 33 9.19 -5.24 7.54
C ASN A 33 9.73 -6.57 6.96
N ALA A 34 10.91 -7.04 7.39
CA ALA A 34 11.42 -8.37 7.06
C ALA A 34 10.50 -9.50 7.49
N VAL A 35 10.04 -9.42 8.73
CA VAL A 35 9.13 -10.41 9.30
C VAL A 35 7.79 -10.39 8.57
N VAL A 36 7.30 -9.20 8.19
CA VAL A 36 6.06 -9.06 7.40
C VAL A 36 6.19 -9.72 6.02
N ILE A 37 7.29 -9.49 5.31
CA ILE A 37 7.53 -10.16 4.01
C ILE A 37 7.65 -11.68 4.20
N LEU A 38 8.40 -12.12 5.22
CA LEU A 38 8.58 -13.55 5.49
C LEU A 38 7.24 -14.22 5.83
N ALA A 39 6.41 -13.59 6.66
CA ALA A 39 5.08 -14.07 7.00
C ALA A 39 4.19 -14.18 5.74
N PHE A 40 4.27 -13.19 4.83
CA PHE A 40 3.52 -13.22 3.57
C PHE A 40 4.00 -14.34 2.62
N VAL A 41 5.30 -14.64 2.59
CA VAL A 41 5.87 -15.73 1.79
C VAL A 41 5.47 -17.11 2.34
N VAL A 42 5.43 -17.24 3.67
CA VAL A 42 5.06 -18.49 4.36
C VAL A 42 3.57 -18.80 4.20
N ASP A 43 2.70 -17.79 4.34
CA ASP A 43 1.25 -17.97 4.29
C ASP A 43 0.65 -17.68 2.90
N LYS A 44 0.52 -18.73 2.08
CA LYS A 44 -0.15 -18.67 0.76
C LYS A 44 -1.65 -18.33 0.84
N LYS A 45 -2.26 -18.42 2.03
CA LYS A 45 -3.70 -18.24 2.27
C LYS A 45 -4.11 -16.76 2.44
N LEU A 46 -3.15 -15.85 2.60
CA LEU A 46 -3.37 -14.41 2.83
C LEU A 46 -3.49 -13.59 1.53
N ARG A 47 -3.75 -14.21 0.38
CA ARG A 47 -3.78 -13.56 -0.94
C ARG A 47 -5.06 -12.72 -1.19
N HIS A 48 -5.43 -11.90 -0.21
CA HIS A 48 -6.52 -10.92 -0.27
C HIS A 48 -5.97 -9.52 -0.57
N ARG A 49 -6.78 -8.67 -1.23
CA ARG A 49 -6.40 -7.30 -1.64
C ARG A 49 -5.81 -6.45 -0.49
N SER A 50 -6.21 -6.70 0.77
CA SER A 50 -5.69 -6.00 1.96
C SER A 50 -4.21 -6.27 2.27
N ASN A 51 -3.68 -7.45 1.95
CA ASN A 51 -2.31 -7.80 2.34
C ASN A 51 -1.25 -7.36 1.33
N TYR A 52 -1.66 -6.96 0.12
CA TYR A 52 -0.77 -6.30 -0.86
C TYR A 52 -0.33 -4.91 -0.38
N PHE A 53 -1.14 -4.23 0.43
CA PHE A 53 -0.76 -2.94 1.01
C PHE A 53 0.44 -3.08 1.95
N LEU A 54 0.35 -4.03 2.89
CA LEU A 54 1.42 -4.33 3.85
C LEU A 54 2.71 -4.81 3.16
N LEU A 55 2.58 -5.62 2.11
CA LEU A 55 3.73 -6.10 1.33
C LEU A 55 4.45 -4.95 0.62
N ASN A 56 3.71 -4.07 -0.07
CA ASN A 56 4.30 -2.95 -0.78
C ASN A 56 4.93 -1.94 0.19
N LEU A 57 4.34 -1.70 1.36
CA LEU A 57 4.94 -0.88 2.42
C LEU A 57 6.28 -1.49 2.85
N ALA A 58 6.28 -2.79 3.15
CA ALA A 58 7.50 -3.49 3.54
C ALA A 58 8.60 -3.43 2.46
N ILE A 59 8.25 -3.61 1.18
CA ILE A 59 9.19 -3.46 0.06
C ILE A 59 9.73 -2.02 -0.01
N SER A 60 8.86 -1.03 0.16
CA SER A 60 9.23 0.39 0.16
C SER A 60 10.26 0.69 1.25
N ASP A 61 10.00 0.26 2.48
CA ASP A 61 10.89 0.45 3.62
C ASP A 61 12.21 -0.33 3.50
N PHE A 62 12.18 -1.51 2.87
CA PHE A 62 13.40 -2.25 2.57
C PHE A 62 14.29 -1.50 1.59
N PHE A 63 13.70 -0.92 0.54
CA PHE A 63 14.45 -0.06 -0.37
C PHE A 63 15.03 1.16 0.37
N VAL A 64 14.31 1.77 1.32
CA VAL A 64 14.87 2.86 2.15
C VAL A 64 16.05 2.36 2.96
N GLY A 65 15.95 1.23 3.66
CA GLY A 65 17.07 0.68 4.44
C GLY A 65 18.29 0.38 3.57
N VAL A 66 18.07 -0.20 2.38
CA VAL A 66 19.12 -0.53 1.41
C VAL A 66 19.70 0.70 0.72
N ILE A 67 18.93 1.78 0.53
CA ILE A 67 19.37 3.01 -0.14
C ILE A 67 19.97 4.03 0.84
N SER A 68 19.46 4.10 2.07
CA SER A 68 19.91 5.04 3.10
C SER A 68 21.34 4.75 3.56
N ILE A 69 21.71 3.47 3.68
CA ILE A 69 23.08 3.04 4.00
C ILE A 69 24.12 3.48 2.94
N PRO A 70 23.93 3.21 1.64
CA PRO A 70 24.84 3.65 0.59
C PRO A 70 24.69 5.13 0.24
N LEU A 71 23.67 5.86 0.69
CA LEU A 71 23.61 7.33 0.60
C LEU A 71 24.50 8.02 1.65
N TYR A 72 24.69 7.40 2.82
CA TYR A 72 25.54 7.95 3.87
C TYR A 72 27.00 8.13 3.42
N ILE A 73 27.53 7.16 2.68
CA ILE A 73 28.93 7.13 2.21
C ILE A 73 29.27 8.28 1.23
N PRO A 74 28.55 8.49 0.11
CA PRO A 74 28.81 9.56 -0.84
C PRO A 74 28.29 10.92 -0.39
N TYR A 75 27.30 11.01 0.51
CA TYR A 75 26.89 12.30 1.09
C TYR A 75 28.05 12.95 1.86
N THR A 76 28.79 12.15 2.65
CA THR A 76 29.95 12.65 3.40
C THR A 76 31.17 12.93 2.51
N LEU A 77 31.31 12.24 1.37
CA LEU A 77 32.54 12.30 0.54
C LEU A 77 32.41 13.17 -0.72
N TYR A 78 31.22 13.31 -1.33
CA TYR A 78 31.09 13.83 -2.70
C TYR A 78 29.93 14.83 -2.94
N ASN A 79 29.15 15.24 -1.92
CA ASN A 79 28.00 16.15 -2.10
C ASN A 79 27.08 15.74 -3.27
N TRP A 80 26.69 14.47 -3.31
CA TRP A 80 25.90 13.92 -4.41
C TRP A 80 24.38 14.16 -4.18
N ASP A 81 23.74 14.90 -5.08
CA ASP A 81 22.29 15.21 -5.10
C ASP A 81 21.35 14.01 -5.37
N LEU A 82 21.88 12.78 -5.38
CA LEU A 82 21.09 11.59 -5.72
C LEU A 82 20.01 11.29 -4.67
N GLY A 83 20.18 11.77 -3.44
CA GLY A 83 19.24 11.60 -2.33
C GLY A 83 17.87 12.21 -2.62
N ASP A 84 17.82 13.40 -3.23
CA ASP A 84 16.56 14.10 -3.50
C ASP A 84 15.71 13.40 -4.57
N LYS A 85 16.36 12.86 -5.59
CA LYS A 85 15.67 12.10 -6.65
C LYS A 85 15.08 10.80 -6.12
N LEU A 86 15.84 10.09 -5.28
CA LEU A 86 15.39 8.85 -4.66
C LEU A 86 14.27 9.09 -3.64
N CYS A 87 14.36 10.17 -2.85
CA CYS A 87 13.30 10.59 -1.93
C CYS A 87 12.01 10.88 -2.69
N THR A 88 12.09 11.65 -3.78
CA THR A 88 10.93 11.99 -4.63
C THR A 88 10.29 10.72 -5.23
N PHE A 89 11.10 9.82 -5.76
CA PHE A 89 10.62 8.54 -6.31
C PHE A 89 9.92 7.68 -5.26
N TRP A 90 10.49 7.62 -4.05
CA TRP A 90 9.91 6.88 -2.93
C TRP A 90 8.55 7.44 -2.51
N LEU A 91 8.45 8.77 -2.40
CA LEU A 91 7.21 9.46 -2.05
C LEU A 91 6.10 9.18 -3.09
N ILE A 92 6.46 9.09 -4.37
CA ILE A 92 5.53 8.69 -5.43
C ILE A 92 5.04 7.25 -5.21
N ILE A 93 5.93 6.31 -4.87
CA ILE A 93 5.55 4.91 -4.61
C ILE A 93 4.61 4.81 -3.41
N ASP A 94 4.90 5.49 -2.30
CA ASP A 94 4.05 5.48 -1.11
C ASP A 94 2.66 6.07 -1.39
N TYR A 95 2.61 7.13 -2.19
CA TYR A 95 1.34 7.70 -2.66
C TYR A 95 0.56 6.72 -3.57
N LEU A 96 1.24 6.06 -4.50
CA LEU A 96 0.66 5.01 -5.35
C LEU A 96 0.15 3.83 -4.52
N LEU A 97 0.86 3.48 -3.44
CA LEU A 97 0.46 2.42 -2.53
C LEU A 97 -0.82 2.77 -1.77
N CYS A 98 -0.88 3.98 -1.20
CA CYS A 98 -2.06 4.47 -0.52
C CYS A 98 -3.27 4.49 -1.46
N THR A 99 -3.10 5.00 -2.68
CA THR A 99 -4.16 5.02 -3.69
C THR A 99 -4.58 3.61 -4.09
N ALA A 100 -3.66 2.67 -4.31
CA ALA A 100 -3.97 1.28 -4.62
C ALA A 100 -4.80 0.59 -3.52
N SER A 101 -4.51 0.88 -2.24
CA SER A 101 -5.29 0.39 -1.11
C SER A 101 -6.73 0.90 -1.12
N VAL A 102 -6.92 2.20 -1.35
CA VAL A 102 -8.25 2.80 -1.48
C VAL A 102 -9.01 2.21 -2.67
N TYR A 103 -8.37 2.09 -3.83
CA TYR A 103 -8.98 1.46 -5.01
C TYR A 103 -9.39 0.01 -4.76
N ASN A 104 -8.60 -0.74 -3.99
CA ASN A 104 -8.96 -2.10 -3.59
C ASN A 104 -10.23 -2.15 -2.74
N ILE A 105 -10.36 -1.25 -1.76
CA ILE A 105 -11.56 -1.17 -0.91
C ILE A 105 -12.77 -0.75 -1.75
N VAL A 106 -12.61 0.27 -2.61
CA VAL A 106 -13.67 0.73 -3.52
C VAL A 106 -14.12 -0.39 -4.46
N LEU A 107 -13.19 -1.18 -5.01
CA LEU A 107 -13.53 -2.29 -5.89
C LEU A 107 -14.29 -3.40 -5.16
N ILE A 108 -13.93 -3.71 -3.90
CA ILE A 108 -14.69 -4.64 -3.07
C ILE A 108 -16.11 -4.11 -2.82
N SER A 109 -16.25 -2.84 -2.46
CA SER A 109 -17.56 -2.21 -2.26
C SER A 109 -18.40 -2.19 -3.54
N TYR A 110 -17.76 -1.95 -4.68
CA TYR A 110 -18.42 -1.95 -5.98
C TYR A 110 -18.92 -3.33 -6.39
N ASP A 111 -18.10 -4.37 -6.20
CA ASP A 111 -18.49 -5.78 -6.40
C ASP A 111 -19.72 -6.12 -5.54
N ARG A 112 -19.69 -5.75 -4.25
CA ARG A 112 -20.85 -5.95 -3.35
C ARG A 112 -22.08 -5.16 -3.77
N TYR A 113 -21.89 -3.93 -4.26
CA TYR A 113 -22.99 -3.09 -4.74
C TYR A 113 -23.68 -3.70 -5.96
N GLN A 114 -22.91 -4.21 -6.94
CA GLN A 114 -23.48 -4.89 -8.10
C GLN A 114 -24.30 -6.12 -7.72
N LEU A 115 -23.80 -6.93 -6.77
CA LEU A 115 -24.53 -8.10 -6.28
C LEU A 115 -25.90 -7.73 -5.68
N VAL A 116 -25.94 -6.67 -4.85
CA VAL A 116 -27.18 -6.18 -4.26
C VAL A 116 -28.12 -5.60 -5.31
N LEU A 117 -27.59 -4.84 -6.27
CA LEU A 117 -28.39 -4.25 -7.34
C LEU A 117 -29.03 -5.32 -8.23
N ASN A 118 -28.25 -6.34 -8.62
CA ASN A 118 -28.73 -7.45 -9.43
C ASN A 118 -29.79 -8.28 -8.68
N ALA A 119 -29.57 -8.54 -7.38
CA ALA A 119 -30.57 -9.20 -6.54
C ALA A 119 -31.85 -8.36 -6.47
N ALA A 120 -31.77 -7.06 -6.17
CA ALA A 120 -32.93 -6.17 -6.09
C ALA A 120 -33.70 -6.09 -7.43
N TYR A 121 -32.99 -6.06 -8.56
CA TYR A 121 -33.62 -6.09 -9.89
C TYR A 121 -34.40 -7.41 -10.12
N CYS A 122 -33.80 -8.55 -9.78
CA CYS A 122 -34.41 -9.90 -9.82
C CYS A 122 -35.71 -9.95 -9.00
N TRP A 123 -35.71 -9.38 -7.78
CA TRP A 123 -36.90 -9.27 -6.92
C TRP A 123 -38.05 -8.46 -7.54
N VAL A 124 -37.73 -7.37 -8.24
CA VAL A 124 -38.73 -6.51 -8.88
C VAL A 124 -39.30 -7.17 -10.14
N THR A 125 -38.47 -7.85 -10.94
CA THR A 125 -38.89 -8.48 -12.20
C THR A 125 -39.61 -9.81 -12.01
N CYS A 126 -39.31 -10.57 -10.95
CA CYS A 126 -39.95 -11.87 -10.67
C CYS A 126 -40.42 -11.96 -9.19
N PRO A 127 -41.58 -11.36 -8.86
CA PRO A 127 -42.12 -11.39 -7.48
C PRO A 127 -42.61 -12.78 -7.03
N SER A 128 -42.73 -13.75 -7.95
CA SER A 128 -43.36 -15.07 -7.70
C SER A 128 -42.41 -16.26 -7.62
N SER A 129 -41.09 -16.09 -7.79
CA SER A 129 -40.12 -17.21 -7.67
C SER A 129 -38.78 -16.78 -7.07
N PRO A 130 -38.51 -17.06 -5.77
CA PRO A 130 -37.26 -16.69 -5.11
C PRO A 130 -36.02 -17.50 -5.55
N PHE A 131 -36.17 -18.41 -6.52
CA PHE A 131 -35.13 -19.36 -6.95
C PHE A 131 -34.50 -19.05 -8.32
N CYS A 132 -34.99 -18.06 -9.08
CA CYS A 132 -34.51 -17.75 -10.44
C CYS A 132 -33.40 -16.69 -10.47
N CYS A 133 -32.33 -16.89 -9.72
CA CYS A 133 -31.15 -16.04 -9.84
C CYS A 133 -29.89 -16.93 -9.94
N PRO A 134 -29.51 -17.41 -11.16
CA PRO A 134 -28.18 -17.89 -11.39
C PRO A 134 -27.24 -16.69 -11.52
N PHE A 135 -26.18 -16.70 -10.74
CA PHE A 135 -24.99 -15.89 -10.96
C PHE A 135 -24.37 -16.38 -12.27
N GLU A 136 -24.62 -15.73 -13.40
CA GLU A 136 -23.93 -16.07 -14.66
C GLU A 136 -23.52 -14.82 -15.44
N ASP A 137 -22.20 -14.67 -15.46
CA ASP A 137 -21.29 -14.10 -16.45
C ASP A 137 -21.85 -13.24 -17.61
N SER A 138 -21.05 -12.23 -17.94
CA SER A 138 -21.30 -11.09 -18.81
C SER A 138 -21.43 -11.43 -20.31
N ARG A 139 -21.91 -12.62 -20.71
CA ARG A 139 -21.94 -13.02 -22.13
C ARG A 139 -22.91 -14.15 -22.51
N SER A 140 -24.22 -13.99 -22.36
CA SER A 140 -25.21 -14.60 -23.29
C SER A 140 -26.65 -14.23 -22.97
N HIS A 141 -27.32 -13.62 -23.97
CA HIS A 141 -28.74 -13.67 -24.28
C HIS A 141 -29.73 -13.91 -23.11
N THR A 142 -30.38 -12.81 -22.73
CA THR A 142 -31.69 -12.77 -22.06
C THR A 142 -32.67 -13.72 -22.76
N THR A 143 -32.93 -14.88 -22.16
CA THR A 143 -34.10 -15.71 -22.50
C THR A 143 -34.79 -16.10 -21.19
N CYS A 144 -35.85 -15.36 -20.86
CA CYS A 144 -36.85 -15.82 -19.91
C CYS A 144 -37.51 -17.07 -20.51
N PHE A 145 -37.24 -18.24 -19.94
CA PHE A 145 -37.99 -19.44 -20.27
C PHE A 145 -39.33 -19.38 -19.50
N SER A 146 -40.40 -19.06 -20.22
CA SER A 146 -41.76 -19.35 -19.76
C SER A 146 -41.99 -20.86 -19.88
N GLN A 147 -42.27 -21.53 -18.77
CA GLN A 147 -43.04 -22.77 -18.78
C GLN A 147 -44.08 -22.71 -17.67
#